data_AF-A0A0F9HKX6-F1
#
_entry.id   AF-A0A0F9HKX6-F1
#
_cell.length_a   1.000
_cell.length_b   1.000
_cell.length_c   1.000
_cell.angle_alpha   90.00
_cell.angle_beta   90.00
_cell.angle_gamma   90.00
#
_symmetry.space_group_name_H-M   'P 1'
#
loop_
_entity.id
_entity.type
_entity.pdbx_description
1 polymer ?
#
loop_
_entity_poly.entity_id
_entity_poly.type
_entity_poly.pdbx_seq_one_letter_code
_entity_poly.pdbx_strand_id
1 'polypeptide(L)' 'MGLKESFSGPRKNGNAKRQTAAEYLKELEKIGILKSKKVGTAKLYLNVKLYEMLSN' A
#
# COMPACT_ATOMS: atom_id res chain seq x y z
N MET A 1 28.80 0.65 -15.84
CA MET A 1 28.29 1.96 -15.43
C MET A 1 26.88 2.10 -15.99
N GLY A 2 25.87 1.82 -15.18
CA GLY A 2 24.46 1.89 -15.57
C GLY A 2 23.71 2.47 -14.39
N LEU A 3 23.68 3.79 -14.31
CA LEU A 3 23.09 4.53 -13.21
C LEU A 3 21.61 4.13 -13.10
N LYS A 4 21.27 3.46 -12.00
CA LYS A 4 19.90 3.20 -11.56
C LYS A 4 19.28 4.53 -11.16
N GLU A 5 18.83 5.33 -12.12
CA GLU A 5 17.99 6.48 -11.84
C GLU A 5 16.60 6.21 -12.39
N SER A 6 15.76 5.59 -11.57
CA SER A 6 14.31 5.61 -11.75
C SER A 6 13.60 5.58 -10.41
N PHE A 7 14.12 6.32 -9.43
CA PHE A 7 13.34 6.70 -8.24
C PHE A 7 12.69 8.06 -8.52
N SER A 8 11.66 8.07 -9.36
CA SER A 8 10.76 9.23 -9.42
C SER A 8 9.78 9.05 -8.27
N GLY A 9 10.09 9.67 -7.13
CA GLY A 9 9.18 9.80 -6.00
C GLY A 9 7.84 10.42 -6.42
N PRO A 10 6.84 10.46 -5.53
CA PRO A 10 5.50 10.93 -5.88
C PRO A 10 5.60 12.36 -6.45
N ARG A 11 5.39 12.49 -7.76
CA ARG A 11 5.22 13.82 -8.38
C ARG A 11 4.01 14.46 -7.73
N LYS A 12 4.14 15.75 -7.41
CA LYS A 12 3.31 16.68 -6.61
C LYS A 12 1.75 16.61 -6.69
N ASN A 13 1.15 15.61 -7.32
CA ASN A 13 -0.29 15.38 -7.36
C ASN A 13 -0.59 13.91 -6.99
N GLY A 14 -0.48 13.53 -5.72
CA GLY A 14 -1.17 12.40 -5.03
C GLY A 14 -1.25 10.99 -5.65
N ASN A 15 -0.70 10.77 -6.84
CA ASN A 15 -1.02 9.63 -7.69
C ASN A 15 0.26 8.82 -7.88
N ALA A 16 0.58 7.98 -6.90
CA ALA A 16 1.45 6.85 -7.17
C ALA A 16 0.85 6.06 -8.34
N LYS A 17 1.67 5.63 -9.32
CA LYS A 17 1.17 4.74 -10.39
C LYS A 17 0.45 3.56 -9.71
N ARG A 18 -0.69 3.10 -10.23
CA ARG A 18 -1.48 2.01 -9.62
C ARG A 18 -0.63 0.80 -9.22
N GLN A 19 0.40 0.50 -10.01
CA GLN A 19 1.40 -0.53 -9.73
C GLN A 19 2.18 -0.25 -8.44
N THR A 20 2.72 0.95 -8.26
CA THR A 20 3.45 1.38 -7.07
C THR A 20 2.55 1.39 -5.82
N ALA A 21 1.29 1.84 -5.96
CA ALA A 21 0.32 1.79 -4.85
C ALA A 21 0.03 0.34 -4.41
N ALA A 22 -0.09 -0.59 -5.37
CA ALA A 22 -0.30 -2.00 -5.07
C ALA A 22 0.92 -2.64 -4.39
N GLU A 23 2.15 -2.23 -4.75
CA GLU A 23 3.37 -2.67 -4.08
C GLU A 23 3.41 -2.20 -2.62
N TYR A 24 3.13 -0.92 -2.36
CA TYR A 24 3.05 -0.42 -0.98
C TYR A 24 2.00 -1.16 -0.14
N LEU A 25 0.81 -1.41 -0.68
CA LEU A 25 -0.23 -2.15 0.03
C LEU A 25 0.18 -3.58 0.37
N LYS A 26 0.98 -4.24 -0.49
CA LYS A 26 1.53 -5.58 -0.22
C LYS A 26 2.60 -5.56 0.87
N GLU A 27 3.52 -4.59 0.83
CA GLU A 27 4.56 -4.48 1.87
C GLU A 27 3.93 -4.13 3.23
N LEU A 28 2.91 -3.26 3.27
CA LEU A 28 2.15 -2.93 4.48
C LEU A 28 1.36 -4.13 5.04
N GLU A 29 0.88 -5.02 4.16
CA GLU A 29 0.27 -6.29 4.56
C GLU A 29 1.33 -7.26 5.14
N LYS A 30 2.52 -7.33 4.53
CA LYS A 30 3.63 -8.19 4.96
C LYS A 30 4.13 -7.85 6.37
N ILE A 31 4.15 -6.57 6.74
CA ILE A 31 4.52 -6.11 8.09
C ILE A 31 3.35 -6.18 9.09
N GLY A 32 2.19 -6.71 8.67
CA GLY A 32 1.04 -6.95 9.54
C GLY A 32 0.25 -5.70 9.94
N ILE A 33 0.42 -4.57 9.25
CA ILE A 33 -0.40 -3.37 9.49
C ILE A 33 -1.76 -3.50 8.80
N LEU A 34 -1.77 -4.03 7.58
CA LEU A 34 -2.97 -4.23 6.78
C LEU A 34 -3.29 -5.72 6.64
N LYS A 35 -4.57 -6.04 6.43
CA LYS A 35 -5.04 -7.35 6.02
C LYS A 35 -5.90 -7.22 4.78
N SER A 36 -5.59 -7.96 3.72
CA SER A 36 -6.39 -7.90 2.51
C SER A 36 -7.59 -8.84 2.54
N LYS A 37 -8.68 -8.42 1.88
CA LYS A 37 -9.90 -9.20 1.69
C LYS A 37 -10.43 -8.96 0.27
N LYS A 38 -10.74 -10.04 -0.45
CA LYS A 38 -11.44 -9.94 -1.73
C LYS A 38 -12.93 -9.74 -1.48
N VAL A 39 -13.50 -8.68 -2.04
CA VAL A 39 -14.93 -8.36 -1.94
C VAL A 39 -15.43 -8.03 -3.34
N GLY A 40 -16.25 -8.91 -3.91
CA GLY A 40 -16.68 -8.83 -5.30
C GLY A 40 -15.48 -8.86 -6.26
N THR A 41 -15.37 -7.82 -7.10
CA THR A 41 -14.27 -7.64 -8.06
C THR A 41 -13.08 -6.88 -7.49
N ALA A 42 -13.18 -6.32 -6.29
CA ALA A 42 -12.14 -5.51 -5.68
C ALA A 42 -11.35 -6.25 -4.59
N LYS A 43 -10.07 -5.89 -4.44
CA LYS A 43 -9.24 -6.29 -3.29
C LYS A 43 -9.17 -5.10 -2.33
N LEU A 44 -9.80 -5.24 -1.17
CA LEU A 44 -9.78 -4.24 -0.10
C LEU A 44 -8.68 -4.57 0.89
N TYR A 45 -8.13 -3.53 1.52
CA TYR A 45 -7.11 -3.64 2.57
C TYR A 45 -7.66 -2.97 3.83
N LEU A 46 -7.80 -3.74 4.91
CA LEU A 46 -8.25 -3.26 6.21
C LEU A 46 -7.04 -2.99 7.10
N ASN A 47 -6.97 -1.83 7.74
CA ASN A 47 -5.95 -1.54 8.74
C ASN A 47 -6.35 -2.14 10.08
N VAL A 48 -5.76 -3.29 10.40
CA VAL A 48 -6.09 -4.06 11.61
C VAL A 48 -5.51 -3.41 12.86
N LYS A 49 -4.29 -2.86 12.77
CA LYS A 49 -3.65 -2.19 13.91
C LYS A 49 -4.38 -0.93 14.34
N LEU A 50 -4.88 -0.15 13.38
CA LEU A 50 -5.69 1.03 13.70
C LEU A 50 -7.00 0.62 14.37
N TYR A 51 -7.63 -0.46 13.89
CA TYR A 51 -8.86 -0.96 14.50
C TYR A 51 -8.63 -1.43 15.94
N GLU A 52 -7.54 -2.15 16.19
CA GLU A 52 -7.12 -2.56 17.55
C GLU A 52 -6.92 -1.34 18.47
N MET A 53 -6.29 -0.28 17.97
CA MET A 53 -6.06 0.96 18.73
C MET A 53 -7.35 1.71 19.07
N LEU A 54 -8.33 1.72 18.17
CA LEU A 54 -9.59 2.46 18.33
C LEU A 54 -10.65 1.69 19.12
N SER A 55 -10.50 0.38 19.27
CA SER A 55 -11.45 -0.47 20.00
C SER A 55 -11.17 -0.53 21.52
N ASN A 56 -10.23 0.29 22.00
CA ASN A 56 -9.78 0.37 23.39
C ASN A 56 -10.20 1.71 24.00
#